data_AF-A0AAU3JII2-F1
#
_entry.id   AF-A0AAU3JII2-F1
#
_cell.length_a   1.000
_cell.length_b   1.000
_cell.length_c   1.000
_cell.angle_alpha   90.00
_cell.angle_beta   90.00
_cell.angle_gamma   90.00
#
_symmetry.space_group_name_H-M   'P 1'
#
loop_
_entity.id
_entity.type
_entity.pdbx_description
1 polymer ?
#
loop_
_entity_poly.entity_id
_entity_poly.type
_entity_poly.pdbx_seq_one_letter_code
_entity_poly.pdbx_strand_id
1 'polypeptide(L)'
;MTSVSSDSHMWNLVFLQLLLEENGGQVVNLGACTPDELVMSECLRIRPDALVISTVNGHGHIDGLRLIRKIRGHSGLAPMKVVIGGKLGVHGSRHAGSRAELVANGFDAVFEADADLDRFLDCLGLGTPAPKRVASTEIRST
;
A
#
# COMPACT_ATOMS: atom_id res chain seq x y z
N MET A 1 -1.61 1.56 -6.35
CA MET A 1 -1.69 2.34 -5.10
C MET A 1 -2.75 3.42 -5.25
N THR A 2 -3.48 3.73 -4.17
CA THR A 2 -4.55 4.73 -4.14
C THR A 2 -4.82 5.19 -2.70
N SER A 3 -5.68 6.20 -2.51
CA SER A 3 -6.34 6.46 -1.22
C SER A 3 -7.76 5.87 -1.17
N VAL A 4 -8.44 6.03 -0.05
CA VAL A 4 -9.88 5.76 0.01
C VAL A 4 -10.67 6.86 -0.71
N SER A 5 -11.89 6.56 -1.18
CA SER A 5 -12.70 7.46 -2.00
C SER A 5 -13.01 8.81 -1.35
N SER A 6 -13.00 8.90 -0.02
CA SER A 6 -13.24 10.14 0.74
C SER A 6 -11.98 10.96 1.05
N ASP A 7 -10.80 10.48 0.66
CA ASP A 7 -9.52 11.03 1.09
C ASP A 7 -8.79 11.75 -0.04
N SER A 8 -8.78 13.09 0.02
CA SER A 8 -8.16 13.98 -0.96
C SER A 8 -6.68 14.26 -0.71
N HIS A 9 -6.09 13.69 0.33
CA HIS A 9 -4.67 13.88 0.60
C HIS A 9 -3.84 13.14 -0.46
N MET A 10 -2.86 13.87 -1.02
CA MET A 10 -2.01 13.35 -2.10
C MET A 10 -0.55 13.15 -1.69
N TRP A 11 -0.06 13.89 -0.68
CA TRP A 11 1.35 13.85 -0.30
C TRP A 11 1.81 12.48 0.21
N ASN A 12 0.95 11.79 0.95
CA ASN A 12 1.15 10.40 1.36
C ASN A 12 1.30 9.45 0.15
N LEU A 13 0.57 9.70 -0.94
CA LEU A 13 0.68 8.92 -2.16
C LEU A 13 1.98 9.23 -2.91
N VAL A 14 2.37 10.50 -3.02
CA VAL A 14 3.65 10.88 -3.63
C VAL A 14 4.81 10.26 -2.86
N PHE A 15 4.81 10.37 -1.53
CA PHE A 15 5.82 9.78 -0.66
C PHE A 15 5.92 8.25 -0.86
N LEU A 16 4.79 7.54 -0.79
CA LEU A 16 4.78 6.08 -0.95
C LEU A 16 5.21 5.66 -2.35
N GLN A 17 4.86 6.43 -3.39
CA GLN A 17 5.31 6.11 -4.74
C GLN A 17 6.83 6.15 -4.82
N LEU A 18 7.46 7.23 -4.34
CA LEU A 18 8.92 7.36 -4.31
C LEU A 18 9.56 6.24 -3.49
N LEU A 19 9.06 5.99 -2.28
CA LEU A 19 9.56 4.94 -1.40
C LEU A 19 9.53 3.55 -2.07
N LEU A 20 8.41 3.20 -2.70
CA LEU A 20 8.24 1.90 -3.34
C LEU A 20 9.10 1.77 -4.59
N GLU A 21 9.17 2.81 -5.43
CA GLU A 21 9.98 2.83 -6.65
C GLU A 21 11.48 2.77 -6.33
N GLU A 22 11.95 3.51 -5.32
CA GLU A 22 13.34 3.48 -4.86
C GLU A 22 13.76 2.10 -4.31
N ASN A 23 12.80 1.32 -3.80
CA ASN A 23 13.00 -0.05 -3.31
C ASN A 23 12.66 -1.12 -4.35
N GLY A 24 12.58 -0.75 -5.64
CA GLY A 24 12.47 -1.68 -6.76
C GLY A 24 11.04 -2.07 -7.17
N GLY A 25 10.03 -1.44 -6.57
CA GLY A 25 8.62 -1.64 -6.94
C GLY A 25 8.24 -0.90 -8.23
N GLN A 26 7.31 -1.46 -8.99
CA GLN A 26 6.63 -0.75 -10.08
C GLN A 26 5.27 -0.25 -9.58
N VAL A 27 5.06 1.07 -9.58
CA VAL A 27 3.86 1.67 -8.98
C VAL A 27 2.93 2.20 -10.06
N VAL A 28 1.71 1.68 -10.10
CA VAL A 28 0.57 2.36 -10.73
C VAL A 28 -0.19 3.14 -9.67
N ASN A 29 -0.11 4.47 -9.72
CA ASN A 29 -0.78 5.36 -8.79
C ASN A 29 -2.12 5.84 -9.37
N LEU A 30 -3.23 5.40 -8.78
CA LEU A 30 -4.59 5.78 -9.19
C LEU A 30 -5.03 7.13 -8.60
N GLY A 31 -4.19 7.74 -7.77
CA GLY A 31 -4.44 9.04 -7.15
C GLY A 31 -5.30 8.96 -5.89
N ALA A 32 -5.74 10.16 -5.47
CA ALA A 32 -6.58 10.37 -4.31
C ALA A 32 -8.06 10.34 -4.68
N CYS A 33 -8.94 10.09 -3.70
CA CYS A 33 -10.39 9.99 -3.89
C CYS A 33 -10.82 9.02 -4.99
N THR A 34 -10.03 7.97 -5.25
CA THR A 34 -10.34 7.03 -6.34
C THR A 34 -11.63 6.25 -6.02
N PRO A 35 -12.63 6.23 -6.91
CA PRO A 35 -13.84 5.43 -6.71
C PRO A 35 -13.52 3.93 -6.67
N ASP A 36 -14.20 3.17 -5.81
CA ASP A 36 -13.98 1.73 -5.67
C ASP A 36 -14.02 0.97 -7.00
N GLU A 37 -15.00 1.30 -7.85
CA GLU A 37 -15.19 0.61 -9.14
C GLU A 37 -13.99 0.82 -10.07
N LEU A 38 -13.35 2.00 -10.00
CA LEU A 38 -12.12 2.29 -10.74
C LEU A 38 -10.94 1.52 -10.13
N VAL A 39 -10.84 1.44 -8.80
CA VAL A 39 -9.81 0.61 -8.15
C VAL A 39 -9.94 -0.85 -8.59
N MET A 40 -11.16 -1.40 -8.58
CA MET A 40 -11.43 -2.78 -8.95
C MET A 40 -11.17 -3.06 -10.43
N SER A 41 -11.65 -2.20 -11.34
CA SER A 41 -11.45 -2.38 -12.78
C SER A 41 -9.96 -2.32 -13.15
N GLU A 42 -9.21 -1.40 -12.56
CA GLU A 42 -7.78 -1.26 -12.78
C GLU A 42 -6.99 -2.44 -12.21
N CYS A 43 -7.36 -2.96 -11.03
CA CYS A 43 -6.73 -4.16 -10.49
C CYS A 43 -7.00 -5.40 -11.35
N LEU A 44 -8.20 -5.54 -11.92
CA LEU A 44 -8.52 -6.63 -12.85
C LEU A 44 -7.74 -6.53 -14.16
N ARG A 45 -7.51 -5.30 -14.64
CA ARG A 45 -6.80 -5.00 -15.88
C ARG A 45 -5.29 -5.17 -15.74
N ILE A 46 -4.71 -4.62 -14.68
CA ILE A 46 -3.26 -4.58 -14.45
C ILE A 46 -2.75 -5.86 -13.81
N ARG A 47 -3.58 -6.53 -12.99
CA ARG A 47 -3.20 -7.70 -12.18
C ARG A 47 -1.95 -7.44 -11.31
N PRO A 48 -1.97 -6.43 -10.43
CA PRO A 48 -0.81 -6.11 -9.60
C PRO A 48 -0.57 -7.21 -8.55
N ASP A 49 0.69 -7.35 -8.10
CA ASP A 49 1.04 -8.25 -7.00
C ASP A 49 0.44 -7.82 -5.66
N ALA A 50 0.25 -6.50 -5.49
CA ALA A 50 -0.38 -5.92 -4.30
C ALA A 50 -1.13 -4.62 -4.60
N LEU A 51 -2.22 -4.40 -3.86
CA LEU A 51 -2.91 -3.13 -3.74
C LEU A 51 -2.55 -2.46 -2.42
N VAL A 52 -1.91 -1.29 -2.50
CA VAL A 52 -1.62 -0.42 -1.35
C VAL A 52 -2.65 0.70 -1.27
N ILE A 53 -3.35 0.80 -0.15
CA ILE A 53 -4.31 1.86 0.17
C ILE A 53 -3.71 2.75 1.26
N SER A 54 -3.57 4.05 0.99
CA SER A 54 -3.06 5.01 1.96
C SER A 54 -4.11 6.05 2.31
N THR A 55 -4.39 6.23 3.59
CA THR A 55 -5.42 7.16 4.06
C THR A 55 -4.98 7.88 5.32
N VAL A 56 -5.23 9.18 5.38
CA VAL A 56 -4.89 10.06 6.50
C VAL A 56 -6.07 10.93 6.96
N ASN A 57 -7.22 10.87 6.29
CA ASN A 57 -8.42 11.62 6.67
C ASN A 57 -9.18 11.05 7.89
N GLY A 58 -8.82 9.85 8.37
CA GLY A 58 -9.49 9.20 9.49
C GLY A 58 -10.70 8.34 9.13
N HIS A 59 -11.02 8.16 7.84
CA HIS A 59 -12.10 7.29 7.36
C HIS A 59 -11.61 5.91 6.89
N GLY A 60 -10.32 5.61 7.06
CA GLY A 60 -9.70 4.38 6.58
C GLY A 60 -10.39 3.10 7.07
N HIS A 61 -10.92 3.09 8.30
CA HIS A 61 -11.69 1.94 8.79
C HIS A 61 -13.00 1.74 8.02
N ILE A 62 -13.83 2.77 7.91
CA ILE A 62 -15.15 2.68 7.26
C ILE A 62 -15.02 2.41 5.77
N ASP A 63 -14.23 3.23 5.07
CA ASP A 63 -14.05 3.09 3.62
C ASP A 63 -13.21 1.87 3.26
N GLY A 64 -12.20 1.55 4.07
CA GLY A 64 -11.40 0.34 3.90
C GLY A 64 -12.25 -0.92 4.03
N LEU A 65 -13.12 -1.01 5.05
CA LEU A 65 -14.03 -2.15 5.20
C LEU A 65 -14.99 -2.30 4.02
N ARG A 66 -15.52 -1.19 3.51
CA ARG A 66 -16.39 -1.18 2.34
C ARG A 66 -15.66 -1.72 1.10
N LEU A 67 -14.45 -1.23 0.84
CA LEU A 67 -13.66 -1.62 -0.33
C LEU A 67 -13.15 -3.06 -0.25
N ILE A 68 -12.61 -3.49 0.90
CA ILE A 68 -12.05 -4.84 1.03
C ILE A 68 -13.10 -5.93 0.88
N ARG A 69 -14.33 -5.70 1.38
CA ARG A 69 -15.45 -6.62 1.18
C ARG A 69 -15.80 -6.80 -0.28
N LYS A 70 -15.81 -5.71 -1.07
CA LYS A 70 -16.00 -5.77 -2.52
C LYS A 70 -14.89 -6.55 -3.22
N ILE A 71 -13.64 -6.28 -2.86
CA ILE A 71 -12.47 -6.97 -3.42
C ILE A 71 -12.54 -8.48 -3.14
N ARG A 72 -12.78 -8.88 -1.89
CA ARG A 72 -12.86 -10.30 -1.50
C ARG A 72 -14.11 -11.00 -2.03
N GLY A 73 -15.18 -10.26 -2.32
CA GLY A 73 -16.37 -10.77 -3.01
C GLY A 73 -16.16 -11.06 -4.50
N HIS A 74 -15.08 -10.57 -5.12
CA HIS A 74 -14.81 -10.77 -6.54
C HIS A 74 -13.71 -11.83 -6.74
N SER A 75 -14.05 -12.98 -7.34
CA SER A 75 -13.13 -14.12 -7.49
C SER A 75 -11.79 -13.79 -8.17
N GLY A 76 -11.81 -12.90 -9.16
CA GLY A 76 -10.61 -12.44 -9.85
C GLY A 76 -9.68 -11.54 -9.03
N LEU A 77 -10.14 -10.98 -7.91
CA LEU A 77 -9.38 -10.08 -7.04
C LEU A 77 -9.16 -10.66 -5.64
N ALA A 78 -9.97 -11.62 -5.21
CA ALA A 78 -9.89 -12.28 -3.92
C ALA A 78 -8.47 -12.75 -3.53
N PRO A 79 -7.62 -13.31 -4.42
CA PRO A 79 -6.27 -13.74 -4.03
C PRO A 79 -5.22 -12.62 -4.01
N MET A 80 -5.53 -11.42 -4.49
CA MET A 80 -4.58 -10.30 -4.56
C MET A 80 -4.23 -9.81 -3.16
N LYS A 81 -2.94 -9.53 -2.89
CA LYS A 81 -2.53 -8.93 -1.62
C LYS A 81 -3.08 -7.51 -1.52
N VAL A 82 -3.69 -7.16 -0.39
CA VAL A 82 -4.23 -5.83 -0.13
C VAL A 82 -3.79 -5.35 1.24
N VAL A 83 -3.14 -4.19 1.28
CA VAL A 83 -2.66 -3.56 2.51
C VAL A 83 -3.21 -2.15 2.63
N ILE A 84 -3.48 -1.74 3.86
CA ILE A 84 -3.96 -0.38 4.17
C ILE A 84 -3.08 0.29 5.22
N GLY A 85 -2.80 1.58 5.02
CA GLY A 85 -1.88 2.34 5.84
C GLY A 85 -2.34 3.75 6.18
N GLY A 86 -1.84 4.29 7.31
CA GLY A 86 -1.95 5.70 7.68
C GLY A 86 -2.84 5.96 8.90
N LYS A 87 -3.67 7.01 8.88
CA LYS A 87 -4.60 7.36 9.96
C LYS A 87 -5.98 6.78 9.66
N LEU A 88 -6.26 5.62 10.24
CA LEU A 88 -7.46 4.82 9.94
C LEU A 88 -8.72 5.27 10.68
N GLY A 89 -8.58 6.15 11.68
CA GLY A 89 -9.68 6.65 12.51
C GLY A 89 -9.47 8.09 12.95
N VAL A 90 -10.56 8.81 13.23
CA VAL A 90 -10.51 10.20 13.71
C VAL A 90 -9.94 10.33 15.14
N HIS A 91 -10.04 9.27 15.95
CA HIS A 91 -9.54 9.21 17.32
C HIS A 91 -8.08 8.73 17.45
N GLY A 92 -7.34 8.61 16.33
CA GLY A 92 -5.96 8.10 16.31
C GLY A 92 -5.87 6.60 16.61
N SER A 93 -4.66 6.11 16.93
CA SER A 93 -4.30 4.70 17.15
C SER A 93 -4.96 4.04 18.38
N ARG A 94 -5.89 4.74 19.05
CA ARG A 94 -6.58 4.29 20.26
C ARG A 94 -7.68 3.26 20.00
N HIS A 95 -7.85 2.81 18.76
CA HIS A 95 -8.89 1.87 18.34
C HIS A 95 -8.27 0.56 17.81
N ALA A 96 -7.64 -0.21 18.70
CA ALA A 96 -7.10 -1.54 18.38
C ALA A 96 -8.15 -2.47 17.72
N GLY A 97 -9.44 -2.27 18.01
CA GLY A 97 -10.54 -2.98 17.36
C GLY A 97 -10.65 -2.74 15.85
N SER A 98 -10.32 -1.53 15.38
CA SER A 98 -10.41 -1.18 13.95
C SER A 98 -9.40 -1.95 13.11
N ARG A 99 -8.18 -2.16 13.63
CA ARG A 99 -7.15 -2.95 12.95
C ARG A 99 -7.55 -4.42 12.82
N ALA A 100 -7.97 -5.03 13.92
CA ALA A 100 -8.36 -6.43 13.95
C ALA A 100 -9.54 -6.70 13.00
N GLU A 101 -10.50 -5.77 12.96
CA GLU A 101 -11.65 -5.88 12.06
C GLU A 101 -11.26 -5.78 10.59
N LEU A 102 -10.37 -4.85 10.22
CA LEU A 102 -9.89 -4.72 8.84
C LEU A 102 -9.20 -6.02 8.37
N VAL A 103 -8.33 -6.60 9.20
CA VAL A 103 -7.68 -7.89 8.88
C VAL A 103 -8.71 -9.01 8.80
N ALA A 104 -9.64 -9.10 9.75
CA ALA A 104 -10.69 -10.12 9.75
C ALA A 104 -11.63 -10.05 8.53
N ASN A 105 -11.76 -8.88 7.90
CA ASN A 105 -12.55 -8.68 6.68
C ASN A 105 -11.72 -8.80 5.39
N GLY A 106 -10.43 -9.13 5.50
CA GLY A 106 -9.62 -9.60 4.38
C GLY A 106 -8.44 -8.72 4.00
N PHE A 107 -8.07 -7.69 4.76
CA PHE A 107 -6.77 -7.03 4.56
C PHE A 107 -5.64 -7.97 4.99
N ASP A 108 -4.60 -8.09 4.16
CA ASP A 108 -3.43 -8.92 4.45
C ASP A 108 -2.53 -8.26 5.51
N ALA A 109 -2.48 -6.92 5.50
CA ALA A 109 -1.80 -6.15 6.54
C ALA A 109 -2.40 -4.76 6.71
N VAL A 110 -2.27 -4.25 7.93
CA VAL A 110 -2.70 -2.91 8.33
C VAL A 110 -1.52 -2.21 9.01
N PHE A 111 -1.21 -0.99 8.56
CA PHE A 111 -0.09 -0.18 9.04
C PHE A 111 -0.63 1.14 9.60
N GLU A 112 -0.33 1.43 10.87
CA GLU A 112 -0.69 2.72 11.46
C GLU A 112 0.37 3.78 11.13
N ALA A 113 0.10 5.06 11.40
CA ALA A 113 0.96 6.17 10.99
C ALA A 113 2.39 6.12 11.58
N ASP A 114 2.58 5.40 12.69
CA ASP A 114 3.85 5.14 13.36
C ASP A 114 4.48 3.79 13.00
N ALA A 115 3.92 3.08 12.01
CA ALA A 115 4.43 1.79 11.59
C ALA A 115 5.82 1.89 10.95
N ASP A 116 6.64 0.89 11.25
CA ASP A 116 7.96 0.71 10.67
C ASP A 116 7.88 0.51 9.14
N LEU A 117 8.61 1.35 8.40
CA LEU A 117 8.65 1.32 6.94
C LEU A 117 9.37 0.06 6.42
N ASP A 118 10.37 -0.45 7.15
CA ASP A 118 11.07 -1.67 6.75
C ASP A 118 10.10 -2.85 6.78
N ARG A 119 9.27 -2.94 7.83
CA ARG A 119 8.20 -3.93 7.94
C ARG A 119 7.15 -3.80 6.82
N PHE A 120 6.87 -2.58 6.37
CA PHE A 120 5.96 -2.33 5.25
C PHE A 120 6.56 -2.81 3.92
N LEU A 121 7.83 -2.49 3.66
CA LEU A 121 8.55 -2.94 2.47
C LEU A 121 8.68 -4.47 2.43
N ASP A 122 9.09 -5.08 3.55
CA ASP A 122 9.17 -6.54 3.69
C ASP A 122 7.83 -7.23 3.42
N CYS A 123 6.73 -6.65 3.90
CA CYS A 123 5.38 -7.16 3.64
C CYS A 123 5.04 -7.19 2.14
N LEU A 124 5.58 -6.23 1.38
CA LEU A 124 5.43 -6.14 -0.08
C LEU A 124 6.50 -6.97 -0.83
N GLY A 125 7.46 -7.57 -0.14
CA GLY A 125 8.59 -8.25 -0.77
C GLY A 125 9.57 -7.27 -1.44
N LEU A 126 9.56 -6.01 -1.00
CA LEU A 126 10.48 -4.97 -1.43
C LEU A 126 11.58 -4.79 -0.40
N GLY A 127 12.72 -4.27 -0.83
CA GLY A 127 13.88 -4.06 0.02
C GLY A 127 15.09 -3.71 -0.83
N THR A 128 16.09 -3.06 -0.25
CA THR A 128 17.23 -2.54 -1.01
C THR A 128 17.92 -3.69 -1.77
N PRO A 129 18.03 -3.66 -3.11
CA PRO A 129 18.93 -4.56 -3.80
C PRO A 129 20.33 -4.33 -3.23
N ALA A 130 21.03 -5.40 -2.84
CA ALA A 130 22.40 -5.30 -2.36
C ALA A 130 23.21 -4.39 -3.30
N PRO A 131 24.01 -3.44 -2.78
CA PRO A 131 24.74 -2.51 -3.63
C PRO A 131 25.53 -3.31 -4.68
N LYS A 132 25.28 -3.04 -5.97
CA LYS A 132 26.06 -3.64 -7.04
C LYS A 132 27.51 -3.26 -6.80
N ARG A 133 28.32 -4.23 -6.40
CA ARG A 133 29.75 -4.06 -6.17
C ARG A 133 30.35 -3.55 -7.47
N VAL A 134 30.72 -2.28 -7.52
CA VAL A 134 31.48 -1.73 -8.65
C VAL A 134 32.79 -2.48 -8.66
N ALA A 135 33.03 -3.27 -9.69
CA ALA A 135 34.30 -3.98 -9.84
C ALA A 135 35.41 -2.92 -9.84
N SER A 136 36.30 -3.00 -8.86
CA SER A 136 37.50 -2.18 -8.79
C SER A 136 38.35 -2.54 -10.01
N THR A 137 38.33 -1.69 -11.04
CA THR A 137 39.27 -1.81 -12.14
C THR A 137 40.65 -1.55 -11.57
N GLU A 138 41.44 -2.62 -11.40
CA GLU A 138 42.85 -2.51 -11.08
C GLU A 138 43.54 -1.70 -12.18
N ILE A 139 43.97 -0.49 -11.83
CA ILE A 139 44.86 0.30 -12.67
C ILE A 139 46.21 -0.41 -12.63
N ARG A 140 46.53 -1.16 -13.69
CA ARG A 140 47.89 -1.69 -13.90
C ARG A 140 48.84 -0.52 -14.15
N SER A 141 49.66 -0.20 -13.15
CA SER A 141 50.84 0.64 -13.34
C SER A 141 51.88 -0.12 -14.16
N THR A 142 52.33 0.51 -15.25
CA THR A 142 53.49 0.17 -16.07
C THR A 142 54.80 0.31 -15.31
#